data_AF-M3E4U5-F1
#
_entry.id   AF-M3E4U5-F1
#
_cell.length_a   1.000
_cell.length_b   1.000
_cell.length_c   1.000
_cell.angle_alpha   90.00
_cell.angle_beta   90.00
_cell.angle_gamma   90.00
#
_symmetry.space_group_name_H-M   'P 1'
#
loop_
_entity.id
_entity.type
_entity.pdbx_description
1 polymer ?
#
loop_
_entity_poly.entity_id
_entity_poly.type
_entity_poly.pdbx_seq_one_letter_code
_entity_poly.pdbx_strand_id
1 'polypeptide(L)'
;MARTRTAAEAAPAPSAEARELLLPFDAYKMSKADDYLVAAAEDVLMRDCLKAKGMDWTPRPPVKAAETDPPNRRRYGVIEDAVALRFGFHAPPDPVAEVRFTSARERRAESLSAGERRAAYGDDGTGGCWRQAHDRLLRGVPESDYDVLNRHAMRAFEESRRDPRVRAVFRRWSACMAKDGFRYADPPAVVNDPRWSASAAPSAGEIETARADVRCKEETDVVAVWRAAETRIQRTKITADPTGFEALKATRQAHLAAARRALHPAP
;
A
#
# COMPACT_ATOMS: atom_id res chain seq x y z
N MET A 1 4.59 -20.21 34.10
CA MET A 1 3.71 -20.56 32.97
C MET A 1 4.03 -19.62 31.82
N ALA A 2 4.83 -20.08 30.85
CA ALA A 2 5.17 -19.31 29.66
C ALA A 2 3.89 -19.10 28.84
N ARG A 3 3.45 -17.85 28.70
CA ARG A 3 2.40 -17.51 27.74
C ARG A 3 2.96 -17.77 26.36
N THR A 4 2.50 -18.85 25.74
CA THR A 4 2.71 -19.15 24.33
C THR A 4 2.25 -17.92 23.56
N ARG A 5 3.20 -17.18 22.98
CA ARG A 5 2.92 -16.06 22.10
C ARG A 5 2.29 -16.66 20.85
N THR A 6 0.95 -16.69 20.79
CA THR A 6 0.20 -17.12 19.62
C THR A 6 0.80 -16.40 18.43
N ALA A 7 1.34 -17.15 17.46
CA ALA A 7 1.81 -16.55 16.22
C ALA A 7 0.66 -15.72 15.66
N ALA A 8 0.90 -14.44 15.40
CA ALA A 8 -0.09 -13.58 14.78
C ALA A 8 -0.56 -14.28 13.50
N GLU A 9 -1.85 -14.60 13.44
CA GLU A 9 -2.41 -15.37 12.34
C GLU A 9 -2.27 -14.56 11.05
N ALA A 10 -1.75 -15.19 9.98
CA ALA A 10 -1.51 -14.50 8.73
C ALA A 10 -2.81 -13.90 8.15
N ALA A 11 -2.69 -12.75 7.49
CA ALA A 11 -3.82 -12.12 6.81
C ALA A 11 -4.43 -13.05 5.74
N PRO A 12 -5.75 -13.00 5.51
CA PRO A 12 -6.39 -13.65 4.38
C PRO A 12 -5.74 -13.20 3.08
N ALA A 13 -5.52 -14.16 2.17
CA ALA A 13 -5.06 -13.84 0.83
C ALA A 13 -6.08 -12.89 0.15
N PRO A 14 -5.61 -11.86 -0.60
CA PRO A 14 -6.49 -10.96 -1.31
C PRO A 14 -7.44 -11.70 -2.26
N SER A 15 -8.73 -11.34 -2.24
CA SER A 15 -9.73 -11.84 -3.18
C SER A 15 -9.42 -11.46 -4.64
N ALA A 16 -10.08 -12.11 -5.59
CA ALA A 16 -9.97 -11.75 -7.01
C ALA A 16 -10.42 -10.29 -7.26
N GLU A 17 -11.56 -9.88 -6.68
CA GLU A 17 -12.05 -8.50 -6.78
C GLU A 17 -11.03 -7.49 -6.25
N ALA A 18 -10.40 -7.78 -5.10
CA ALA A 18 -9.36 -6.92 -4.54
C ALA A 18 -8.12 -6.80 -5.44
N ARG A 19 -7.72 -7.89 -6.11
CA ARG A 19 -6.58 -7.88 -7.06
C ARG A 19 -6.91 -7.13 -8.36
N GLU A 20 -8.17 -7.21 -8.78
CA GLU A 20 -8.65 -6.60 -10.03
C GLU A 20 -9.12 -5.14 -9.84
N LEU A 21 -9.11 -4.63 -8.61
CA LEU A 21 -9.46 -3.26 -8.26
C LEU A 21 -8.37 -2.25 -8.69
N LEU A 22 -8.17 -2.14 -9.99
CA LEU A 22 -7.23 -1.22 -10.62
C LEU A 22 -7.94 0.06 -11.05
N LEU A 23 -7.25 1.18 -10.87
CA LEU A 23 -7.64 2.54 -11.23
C LEU A 23 -6.58 3.18 -12.14
N PRO A 24 -6.95 4.12 -13.04
CA PRO A 24 -6.01 4.72 -13.99
C PRO A 24 -4.72 5.31 -13.40
N PHE A 25 -4.80 5.93 -12.21
CA PHE A 25 -3.64 6.51 -11.54
C PHE A 25 -2.61 5.47 -11.06
N ASP A 26 -2.97 4.19 -10.98
CA ASP A 26 -2.04 3.13 -10.59
C ASP A 26 -0.88 2.98 -11.57
N ALA A 27 -1.04 3.39 -12.83
CA ALA A 27 0.03 3.38 -13.82
C ALA A 27 1.12 4.44 -13.57
N TYR A 28 0.84 5.44 -12.73
CA TYR A 28 1.64 6.66 -12.55
C TYR A 28 2.24 6.80 -11.15
N LYS A 29 1.97 5.87 -10.24
CA LYS A 29 2.51 5.85 -8.87
C LYS A 29 3.35 4.60 -8.63
N MET A 30 4.27 4.66 -7.68
CA MET A 30 4.95 3.46 -7.19
C MET A 30 3.93 2.56 -6.48
N SER A 31 3.90 1.28 -6.84
CA SER A 31 3.20 0.24 -6.09
C SER A 31 4.05 -0.26 -4.92
N LYS A 32 3.46 -0.96 -3.94
CA LYS A 32 4.23 -1.63 -2.87
C LYS A 32 5.36 -2.51 -3.44
N ALA A 33 5.06 -3.27 -4.50
CA ALA A 33 6.04 -4.12 -5.17
C ALA A 33 7.18 -3.31 -5.80
N ASP A 34 6.88 -2.14 -6.37
CA ASP A 34 7.88 -1.22 -6.92
C ASP A 34 8.78 -0.67 -5.80
N ASP A 35 8.21 -0.30 -4.66
CA ASP A 35 8.97 0.20 -3.49
C ASP A 35 9.92 -0.87 -2.94
N TYR A 36 9.46 -2.12 -2.81
CA TYR A 36 10.34 -3.22 -2.40
C TYR A 36 11.44 -3.52 -3.42
N LEU A 37 11.16 -3.40 -4.72
CA LEU A 37 12.17 -3.57 -5.76
C LEU A 37 13.28 -2.51 -5.65
N VAL A 38 12.89 -1.24 -5.49
CA VAL A 38 13.84 -0.12 -5.31
C VAL A 38 14.64 -0.29 -4.02
N ALA A 39 13.98 -0.65 -2.92
CA ALA A 39 14.64 -0.86 -1.64
C ALA A 39 15.60 -2.06 -1.62
N ALA A 40 15.29 -3.13 -2.36
CA ALA A 40 16.19 -4.26 -2.55
C ALA A 40 17.42 -3.88 -3.41
N ALA A 41 17.23 -3.06 -4.44
CA ALA A 41 18.31 -2.52 -5.25
C ALA A 41 19.26 -1.65 -4.43
N GLU A 42 18.72 -0.77 -3.57
CA GLU A 42 19.50 0.07 -2.67
C GLU A 42 20.32 -0.79 -1.68
N ASP A 43 19.74 -1.85 -1.11
CA ASP A 43 20.46 -2.79 -0.23
C ASP A 43 21.64 -3.48 -0.92
N VAL A 44 21.51 -3.83 -2.21
CA VAL A 44 22.59 -4.43 -2.99
C VAL A 44 23.73 -3.43 -3.20
N LEU A 45 23.42 -2.18 -3.55
CA LEU A 45 24.42 -1.13 -3.72
C LEU A 45 25.09 -0.76 -2.38
N MET A 46 24.32 -0.76 -1.30
CA MET A 46 24.81 -0.60 0.06
C MET A 46 25.80 -1.70 0.44
N ARG A 47 25.52 -2.96 0.09
CA ARG A 47 26.45 -4.06 0.30
C ARG A 47 27.76 -3.84 -0.42
N ASP A 48 27.72 -3.44 -1.67
CA ASP A 48 28.94 -3.24 -2.45
C ASP A 48 29.82 -2.12 -1.85
N CYS A 49 29.20 -1.04 -1.37
CA CYS A 49 29.91 0.06 -0.69
C CYS A 49 30.54 -0.38 0.64
N LEU A 50 29.80 -1.09 1.50
CA LEU A 50 30.32 -1.55 2.80
C LEU A 50 31.38 -2.63 2.64
N LYS A 51 31.23 -3.52 1.66
CA LYS A 51 32.25 -4.52 1.32
C LYS A 51 33.58 -3.87 0.94
N ALA A 52 33.55 -2.76 0.18
CA ALA A 52 34.75 -2.00 -0.15
C ALA A 52 35.42 -1.35 1.08
N LYS A 53 34.70 -1.23 2.20
CA LYS A 53 35.21 -0.76 3.50
C LYS A 53 35.57 -1.91 4.45
N GLY A 54 35.56 -3.16 3.98
CA GLY A 54 35.84 -4.35 4.79
C GLY A 54 34.72 -4.71 5.77
N MET A 55 33.49 -4.25 5.54
CA MET A 55 32.32 -4.53 6.37
C MET A 55 31.31 -5.39 5.61
N ASP A 56 30.66 -6.30 6.31
CA ASP A 56 29.60 -7.13 5.73
C ASP A 56 28.24 -6.44 5.78
N TRP A 57 27.43 -6.70 4.76
CA TRP A 57 26.06 -6.22 4.70
C TRP A 57 25.18 -7.23 3.98
N THR A 58 24.24 -7.80 4.70
CA THR A 58 23.28 -8.74 4.13
C THR A 58 22.07 -7.97 3.60
N PRO A 59 21.78 -8.02 2.28
CA PRO A 59 20.56 -7.47 1.73
C PRO A 59 19.32 -8.12 2.36
N ARG A 60 18.22 -7.37 2.49
CA ARG A 60 16.97 -7.93 3.00
C ARG A 60 16.41 -9.00 2.05
N PRO A 61 15.66 -9.99 2.56
CA PRO A 61 15.01 -10.99 1.72
C PRO A 61 14.12 -10.33 0.66
N PRO A 62 14.13 -10.76 -0.61
CA PRO A 62 13.30 -10.14 -1.63
C PRO A 62 11.81 -10.37 -1.37
N VAL A 63 10.98 -9.39 -1.74
CA VAL A 63 9.51 -9.50 -1.72
C VAL A 63 9.03 -9.57 -3.16
N LYS A 64 8.32 -10.64 -3.55
CA LYS A 64 7.77 -10.75 -4.90
C LYS A 64 6.48 -9.94 -5.01
N ALA A 65 6.19 -9.43 -6.21
CA ALA A 65 4.97 -8.67 -6.46
C ALA A 65 3.67 -9.43 -6.11
N ALA A 66 3.65 -10.76 -6.28
CA ALA A 66 2.50 -11.58 -5.90
C ALA A 66 2.33 -11.74 -4.37
N GLU A 67 3.35 -11.39 -3.59
CA GLU A 67 3.37 -11.47 -2.12
C GLU A 67 3.06 -10.11 -1.46
N THR A 68 2.89 -9.04 -2.25
CA THR A 68 2.49 -7.72 -1.74
C THR A 68 0.98 -7.54 -1.76
N ASP A 69 0.47 -6.68 -0.89
CA ASP A 69 -0.94 -6.28 -0.98
C ASP A 69 -1.26 -5.61 -2.33
N PRO A 70 -2.39 -5.97 -2.98
CA PRO A 70 -2.79 -5.33 -4.22
C PRO A 70 -3.15 -3.87 -4.00
N PRO A 71 -2.98 -3.02 -5.03
CA PRO A 71 -3.38 -1.62 -4.96
C PRO A 71 -4.88 -1.52 -4.68
N ASN A 72 -5.27 -0.45 -3.99
CA ASN A 72 -6.67 -0.09 -3.75
C ASN A 72 -7.51 -1.14 -2.99
N ARG A 73 -6.92 -2.19 -2.40
CA ARG A 73 -7.64 -3.22 -1.61
C ARG A 73 -8.62 -2.66 -0.57
N ARG A 74 -8.28 -1.51 0.03
CA ARG A 74 -9.12 -0.79 1.00
C ARG A 74 -9.73 0.51 0.47
N ARG A 75 -9.69 0.75 -0.84
CA ARG A 75 -10.11 2.02 -1.45
C ARG A 75 -11.57 2.33 -1.19
N TYR A 76 -12.44 1.32 -1.12
CA TYR A 76 -13.87 1.46 -0.85
C TYR A 76 -14.28 0.83 0.49
N GLY A 77 -13.36 0.80 1.46
CA GLY A 77 -13.53 0.13 2.75
C GLY A 77 -13.17 -1.35 2.68
N VAL A 78 -13.76 -2.15 3.59
CA VAL A 78 -13.62 -3.61 3.58
C VAL A 78 -14.55 -4.17 2.48
N ILE A 79 -14.02 -5.06 1.65
CA ILE A 79 -14.74 -5.67 0.51
C ILE A 79 -14.60 -7.21 0.50
N GLU A 80 -14.06 -7.80 1.57
CA GLU A 80 -13.74 -9.23 1.64
C GLU A 80 -14.34 -9.81 2.93
N ASP A 81 -15.24 -10.80 2.81
CA ASP A 81 -15.90 -11.40 3.98
C ASP A 81 -14.89 -12.03 4.95
N ALA A 82 -13.83 -12.67 4.44
CA ALA A 82 -12.78 -13.25 5.27
C ALA A 82 -12.00 -12.19 6.08
N VAL A 83 -11.88 -10.96 5.56
CA VAL A 83 -11.26 -9.84 6.28
C VAL A 83 -12.24 -9.28 7.31
N ALA A 84 -13.49 -9.04 6.92
CA ALA A 84 -14.54 -8.57 7.83
C ALA A 84 -14.75 -9.51 9.02
N LEU A 85 -14.76 -10.82 8.77
CA LEU A 85 -14.94 -11.86 9.80
C LEU A 85 -13.82 -11.86 10.85
N ARG A 86 -12.57 -11.63 10.43
CA ARG A 86 -11.38 -11.76 11.30
C ARG A 86 -10.93 -10.45 11.90
N PHE A 87 -11.14 -9.34 11.19
CA PHE A 87 -10.58 -8.04 11.53
C PHE A 87 -11.62 -6.92 11.66
N GLY A 88 -12.91 -7.18 11.37
CA GLY A 88 -13.89 -6.10 11.34
C GLY A 88 -13.48 -5.00 10.36
N PHE A 89 -13.39 -3.76 10.83
CA PHE A 89 -12.88 -2.61 10.07
C PHE A 89 -11.39 -2.32 10.30
N HIS A 90 -10.72 -3.09 11.16
CA HIS A 90 -9.26 -2.99 11.34
C HIS A 90 -8.51 -3.39 10.06
N ALA A 91 -7.29 -2.85 9.92
CA ALA A 91 -6.39 -3.32 8.90
C ALA A 91 -5.97 -4.77 9.21
N PRO A 92 -6.01 -5.71 8.24
CA PRO A 92 -5.34 -6.99 8.41
C PRO A 92 -3.82 -6.76 8.58
N PRO A 93 -3.08 -7.69 9.21
CA PRO A 93 -1.63 -7.59 9.29
C PRO A 93 -1.00 -7.59 7.89
N ASP A 94 0.16 -6.94 7.75
CA ASP A 94 0.90 -6.94 6.49
C ASP A 94 1.25 -8.38 6.05
N PRO A 95 1.37 -8.63 4.73
CA PRO A 95 1.80 -9.92 4.21
C PRO A 95 3.12 -10.39 4.84
N VAL A 96 3.26 -11.71 5.03
CA VAL A 96 4.42 -12.31 5.70
C VAL A 96 5.75 -11.92 5.05
N ALA A 97 5.80 -11.78 3.72
CA ALA A 97 6.99 -11.35 3.00
C ALA A 97 7.36 -9.88 3.34
N GLU A 98 6.37 -8.99 3.40
CA GLU A 98 6.53 -7.59 3.80
C GLU A 98 7.04 -7.49 5.25
N VAL A 99 6.45 -8.26 6.17
CA VAL A 99 6.91 -8.33 7.57
C VAL A 99 8.35 -8.82 7.66
N ARG A 100 8.71 -9.89 6.94
CA ARG A 100 10.09 -10.41 6.92
C ARG A 100 11.08 -9.37 6.42
N PHE A 101 10.72 -8.62 5.39
CA PHE A 101 11.54 -7.55 4.83
C PHE A 101 11.77 -6.43 5.85
N THR A 102 10.70 -5.93 6.48
CA THR A 102 10.78 -4.86 7.48
C THR A 102 11.55 -5.29 8.72
N SER A 103 11.26 -6.47 9.29
CA SER A 103 11.97 -6.96 10.46
C SER A 103 13.44 -7.29 10.19
N ALA A 104 13.82 -7.61 8.94
CA ALA A 104 15.23 -7.74 8.57
C ALA A 104 15.97 -6.40 8.64
N ARG A 105 15.32 -5.28 8.32
CA ARG A 105 15.88 -3.92 8.51
C ARG A 105 16.12 -3.63 9.99
N GLU A 106 15.13 -3.91 10.83
CA GLU A 106 15.16 -3.63 12.28
C GLU A 106 16.25 -4.44 12.98
N ARG A 107 16.26 -5.77 12.80
CA ARG A 107 17.29 -6.65 13.37
C ARG A 107 18.70 -6.23 12.95
N ARG A 108 18.88 -5.83 11.69
CA ARG A 108 20.16 -5.30 11.20
C ARG A 108 20.51 -4.00 11.92
N ALA A 109 19.59 -3.04 12.05
CA ALA A 109 19.87 -1.78 12.73
C ALA A 109 20.27 -1.96 14.21
N GLU A 110 19.68 -2.95 14.89
CA GLU A 110 19.99 -3.34 16.27
C GLU A 110 21.37 -4.01 16.39
N SER A 111 21.83 -4.73 15.37
CA SER A 111 23.10 -5.47 15.40
C SER A 111 24.33 -4.65 15.00
N LEU A 112 24.15 -3.47 14.39
CA LEU A 112 25.28 -2.64 13.94
C LEU A 112 26.02 -2.02 15.12
N SER A 113 27.35 -2.17 15.15
CA SER A 113 28.23 -1.35 15.99
C SER A 113 28.14 0.14 15.62
N ALA A 114 28.64 1.01 16.49
CA ALA A 114 28.69 2.45 16.21
C ALA A 114 29.49 2.76 14.93
N GLY A 115 30.59 2.04 14.69
CA GLY A 115 31.42 2.21 13.49
C GLY A 115 30.71 1.78 12.20
N GLU A 116 30.06 0.62 12.22
CA GLU A 116 29.28 0.14 11.06
C GLU A 116 28.07 1.04 10.79
N ARG A 117 27.39 1.52 11.85
CA ARG A 117 26.27 2.46 11.71
C ARG A 117 26.71 3.77 11.05
N ARG A 118 27.84 4.35 11.47
CA ARG A 118 28.43 5.54 10.85
C ARG A 118 28.83 5.28 9.40
N ALA A 119 29.43 4.12 9.10
CA ALA A 119 29.79 3.77 7.73
C ALA A 119 28.56 3.59 6.82
N ALA A 120 27.49 2.98 7.35
CA ALA A 120 26.26 2.73 6.63
C ALA A 120 25.46 4.00 6.39
N TYR A 121 25.27 4.84 7.40
CA TYR A 121 24.29 5.95 7.37
C TYR A 121 24.87 7.33 7.67
N GLY A 122 26.19 7.46 7.91
CA GLY A 122 26.78 8.72 8.38
C GLY A 122 26.46 9.04 9.84
N ASP A 123 26.87 10.22 10.31
CA ASP A 123 26.65 10.66 11.69
C ASP A 123 25.21 11.11 11.95
N ASP A 124 24.54 11.65 10.94
CA ASP A 124 23.18 12.20 10.99
C ASP A 124 22.11 11.21 10.49
N GLY A 125 22.52 10.02 10.04
CA GLY A 125 21.63 9.00 9.48
C GLY A 125 21.26 9.21 8.00
N THR A 126 21.79 10.24 7.33
CA THR A 126 21.47 10.56 5.92
C THR A 126 22.68 10.50 4.97
N GLY A 127 23.84 10.10 5.51
CA GLY A 127 25.11 9.99 4.78
C GLY A 127 25.57 8.55 4.54
N GLY A 128 26.88 8.35 4.56
CA GLY A 128 27.50 7.03 4.49
C GLY A 128 27.26 6.28 3.17
N CYS A 129 27.31 4.96 3.25
CA CYS A 129 27.06 4.08 2.11
C CYS A 129 25.61 4.13 1.62
N TRP A 130 24.65 4.45 2.50
CA TRP A 130 23.25 4.64 2.10
C TRP A 130 23.14 5.80 1.10
N ARG A 131 23.72 6.96 1.41
CA ARG A 131 23.69 8.11 0.49
C ARG A 131 24.35 7.80 -0.85
N GLN A 132 25.50 7.11 -0.84
CA GLN A 132 26.19 6.71 -2.07
C GLN A 132 25.37 5.74 -2.92
N ALA A 133 24.73 4.76 -2.27
CA ALA A 133 23.84 3.81 -2.92
C ALA A 133 22.62 4.52 -3.52
N HIS A 134 22.01 5.42 -2.75
CA HIS A 134 20.87 6.23 -3.15
C HIS A 134 21.19 7.12 -4.36
N ASP A 135 22.25 7.92 -4.28
CA ASP A 135 22.69 8.81 -5.36
C ASP A 135 23.08 8.02 -6.62
N ARG A 136 23.69 6.83 -6.45
CA ARG A 136 24.00 5.95 -7.57
C ARG A 136 22.74 5.38 -8.21
N LEU A 137 21.77 4.96 -7.41
CA LEU A 137 20.52 4.37 -7.88
C LEU A 137 19.68 5.41 -8.63
N LEU A 138 19.58 6.63 -8.10
CA LEU A 138 18.74 7.68 -8.65
C LEU A 138 19.45 8.59 -9.67
N ARG A 139 20.71 8.29 -10.01
CA ARG A 139 21.45 9.05 -11.02
C ARG A 139 20.70 9.06 -12.36
N GLY A 140 20.30 10.25 -12.79
CA GLY A 140 19.56 10.44 -14.05
C GLY A 140 18.10 10.01 -14.01
N VAL A 141 17.57 9.70 -12.82
CA VAL A 141 16.12 9.54 -12.62
C VAL A 141 15.52 10.94 -12.45
N PRO A 142 14.55 11.34 -13.28
CA PRO A 142 13.91 12.65 -13.14
C PRO A 142 13.12 12.74 -11.83
N GLU A 143 13.16 13.90 -11.18
CA GLU A 143 12.26 14.18 -10.07
C GLU A 143 10.80 14.25 -10.56
N SER A 144 9.86 13.85 -9.70
CA SER A 144 8.43 14.00 -9.96
C SER A 144 7.71 14.41 -8.68
N ASP A 145 6.73 15.29 -8.83
CA ASP A 145 5.86 15.72 -7.75
C ASP A 145 4.75 14.67 -7.54
N TYR A 146 5.05 13.62 -6.76
CA TYR A 146 4.06 12.63 -6.36
C TYR A 146 2.97 13.21 -5.44
N ASP A 147 3.19 14.38 -4.82
CA ASP A 147 2.17 15.05 -4.00
C ASP A 147 1.04 15.59 -4.88
N VAL A 148 1.34 16.07 -6.09
CA VAL A 148 0.32 16.41 -7.11
C VAL A 148 -0.57 15.20 -7.39
N LEU A 149 0.03 14.03 -7.66
CA LEU A 149 -0.72 12.81 -7.94
C LEU A 149 -1.59 12.40 -6.74
N ASN A 150 -1.04 12.45 -5.53
CA ASN A 150 -1.78 12.17 -4.29
C ASN A 150 -2.98 13.11 -4.12
N ARG A 151 -2.80 14.42 -4.36
CA ARG A 151 -3.91 15.40 -4.34
C ARG A 151 -4.96 15.08 -5.40
N HIS A 152 -4.56 14.68 -6.61
CA HIS A 152 -5.52 14.23 -7.64
C HIS A 152 -6.27 12.97 -7.23
N ALA A 153 -5.59 12.00 -6.63
CA ALA A 153 -6.20 10.75 -6.16
C ALA A 153 -7.24 11.01 -5.04
N MET A 154 -6.92 11.91 -4.09
CA MET A 154 -7.86 12.31 -3.04
C MET A 154 -9.07 13.05 -3.62
N ARG A 155 -8.86 14.00 -4.53
CA ARG A 155 -9.98 14.70 -5.21
C ARG A 155 -10.82 13.77 -6.06
N ALA A 156 -10.22 12.84 -6.79
CA ALA A 156 -10.94 11.88 -7.62
C ALA A 156 -11.86 10.96 -6.77
N PHE A 157 -11.38 10.53 -5.61
CA PHE A 157 -12.19 9.80 -4.63
C PHE A 157 -13.40 10.62 -4.15
N GLU A 158 -13.14 11.86 -3.77
CA GLU A 158 -14.16 12.76 -3.26
C GLU A 158 -15.20 13.12 -4.33
N GLU A 159 -14.77 13.38 -5.55
CA GLU A 159 -15.65 13.61 -6.70
C GLU A 159 -16.48 12.36 -7.02
N SER A 160 -15.89 11.16 -6.98
CA SER A 160 -16.60 9.92 -7.29
C SER A 160 -17.70 9.60 -6.28
N ARG A 161 -17.51 9.91 -5.00
CA ARG A 161 -18.56 9.82 -3.96
C ARG A 161 -19.78 10.70 -4.25
N ARG A 162 -19.58 11.79 -4.99
CA ARG A 162 -20.64 12.75 -5.35
C ARG A 162 -21.33 12.40 -6.67
N ASP A 163 -20.80 11.45 -7.44
CA ASP A 163 -21.40 10.98 -8.69
C ASP A 163 -22.84 10.48 -8.43
N PRO A 164 -23.85 10.91 -9.20
CA PRO A 164 -25.23 10.51 -8.97
C PRO A 164 -25.46 8.99 -8.96
N ARG A 165 -24.69 8.22 -9.75
CA ARG A 165 -24.76 6.75 -9.79
C ARG A 165 -24.20 6.14 -8.51
N VAL A 166 -23.10 6.69 -7.98
CA VAL A 166 -22.50 6.28 -6.72
C VAL A 166 -23.45 6.58 -5.54
N ARG A 167 -24.03 7.78 -5.51
CA ARG A 167 -25.05 8.14 -4.52
C ARG A 167 -26.28 7.23 -4.59
N ALA A 168 -26.68 6.81 -5.79
CA ALA A 168 -27.80 5.88 -5.95
C ALA A 168 -27.49 4.50 -5.37
N VAL A 169 -26.30 3.95 -5.63
CA VAL A 169 -25.92 2.66 -5.05
C VAL A 169 -25.71 2.75 -3.53
N PHE A 170 -25.17 3.86 -3.00
CA PHE A 170 -25.06 4.07 -1.57
C PHE A 170 -26.43 4.06 -0.86
N ARG A 171 -27.48 4.62 -1.48
CA ARG A 171 -28.83 4.54 -0.92
C ARG A 171 -29.36 3.09 -0.87
N ARG A 172 -29.08 2.29 -1.90
CA ARG A 172 -29.45 0.86 -1.92
C ARG A 172 -28.68 0.07 -0.85
N TRP A 173 -27.38 0.31 -0.75
CA TRP A 173 -26.53 -0.26 0.29
C TRP A 173 -27.02 0.11 1.69
N SER A 174 -27.36 1.39 1.93
CA SER A 174 -27.90 1.87 3.20
C SER A 174 -29.21 1.17 3.56
N ALA A 175 -30.11 0.98 2.58
CA ALA A 175 -31.34 0.23 2.76
C ALA A 175 -31.08 -1.26 3.06
N CYS A 176 -30.03 -1.86 2.49
CA CYS A 176 -29.60 -3.22 2.84
C CYS A 176 -29.09 -3.29 4.29
N MET A 177 -28.18 -2.40 4.68
CA MET A 177 -27.67 -2.32 6.06
C MET A 177 -28.78 -2.15 7.09
N ALA A 178 -29.80 -1.35 6.77
CA ALA A 178 -30.94 -1.10 7.65
C ALA A 178 -31.80 -2.34 7.92
N LYS A 179 -31.83 -3.33 7.00
CA LYS A 179 -32.53 -4.61 7.22
C LYS A 179 -31.88 -5.45 8.32
N ASP A 180 -30.57 -5.28 8.52
CA ASP A 180 -29.79 -5.93 9.57
C ASP A 180 -29.69 -5.07 10.84
N GLY A 181 -30.42 -3.96 10.91
CA GLY A 181 -30.43 -3.06 12.07
C GLY A 181 -29.30 -2.02 12.08
N PHE A 182 -28.45 -1.96 11.06
CA PHE A 182 -27.37 -0.99 10.96
C PHE A 182 -27.78 0.26 10.17
N ARG A 183 -27.58 1.45 10.74
CA ARG A 183 -28.00 2.72 10.11
C ARG A 183 -26.78 3.57 9.75
N TYR A 184 -26.41 3.54 8.47
CA TYR A 184 -25.34 4.37 7.90
C TYR A 184 -25.78 4.99 6.58
N ALA A 185 -25.38 6.24 6.34
CA ALA A 185 -25.74 6.97 5.13
C ALA A 185 -24.93 6.53 3.89
N ASP A 186 -23.66 6.17 4.09
CA ASP A 186 -22.76 5.71 3.05
C ASP A 186 -21.64 4.80 3.60
N PRO A 187 -20.93 4.04 2.73
CA PRO A 187 -19.86 3.16 3.17
C PRO A 187 -18.69 3.87 3.90
N PRO A 188 -18.24 5.08 3.50
CA PRO A 188 -17.27 5.83 4.30
C PRO A 188 -17.72 6.09 5.74
N ALA A 189 -19.01 6.36 5.98
CA ALA A 189 -19.52 6.60 7.32
C ALA A 189 -19.41 5.37 8.24
N VAL A 190 -19.61 4.15 7.70
CA VAL A 190 -19.44 2.93 8.52
C VAL A 190 -17.97 2.65 8.82
N VAL A 191 -17.08 2.82 7.84
CA VAL A 191 -15.64 2.54 8.02
C VAL A 191 -14.99 3.54 8.99
N ASN A 192 -15.45 4.78 9.01
CA ASN A 192 -14.89 5.84 9.87
C ASN A 192 -15.64 6.01 11.19
N ASP A 193 -16.49 5.05 11.59
CA ASP A 193 -17.15 5.11 12.88
C ASP A 193 -16.10 5.01 14.00
N PRO A 194 -16.01 6.01 14.90
CA PRO A 194 -14.95 6.07 15.90
C PRO A 194 -15.00 4.88 16.89
N ARG A 195 -16.14 4.18 16.99
CA ARG A 195 -16.28 3.00 17.85
C ARG A 195 -15.29 1.89 17.49
N TRP A 196 -14.90 1.75 16.22
CA TRP A 196 -13.93 0.74 15.78
C TRP A 196 -12.50 1.03 16.25
N SER A 197 -12.19 2.30 16.54
CA SER A 197 -10.88 2.71 17.04
C SER A 197 -10.76 2.66 18.58
N ALA A 198 -11.85 2.32 19.29
CA ALA A 198 -11.89 2.33 20.75
C ALA A 198 -11.05 1.20 21.39
N SER A 199 -10.68 0.18 20.63
CA SER A 199 -9.81 -0.89 21.11
C SER A 199 -8.89 -1.41 19.99
N ALA A 200 -7.88 -2.19 20.35
CA ALA A 200 -6.93 -2.73 19.38
C ALA A 200 -7.46 -3.95 18.60
N ALA A 201 -8.53 -4.58 19.06
CA ALA A 201 -9.11 -5.80 18.48
C ALA A 201 -10.59 -5.58 18.15
N PRO A 202 -11.10 -6.19 17.06
CA PRO A 202 -12.49 -5.97 16.67
C PRO A 202 -13.46 -6.55 17.70
N SER A 203 -14.52 -5.79 18.00
CA SER A 203 -15.61 -6.31 18.83
C SER A 203 -16.53 -7.25 18.03
N ALA A 204 -17.33 -8.08 18.70
CA ALA A 204 -18.31 -8.92 18.02
C ALA A 204 -19.31 -8.11 17.16
N GLY A 205 -19.79 -6.97 17.69
CA GLY A 205 -20.68 -6.07 16.95
C GLY A 205 -20.00 -5.37 15.78
N GLU A 206 -18.69 -5.10 15.86
CA GLU A 206 -17.92 -4.60 14.73
C GLU A 206 -17.82 -5.65 13.61
N ILE A 207 -17.49 -6.90 13.97
CA ILE A 207 -17.42 -8.00 13.00
C ILE A 207 -18.78 -8.18 12.32
N GLU A 208 -19.88 -8.20 13.08
CA GLU A 208 -21.23 -8.28 12.54
C GLU A 208 -21.54 -7.14 11.56
N THR A 209 -21.20 -5.90 11.95
CA THR A 209 -21.40 -4.71 11.10
C THR A 209 -20.55 -4.78 9.82
N ALA A 210 -19.28 -5.19 9.92
CA ALA A 210 -18.37 -5.29 8.78
C ALA A 210 -18.81 -6.38 7.79
N ARG A 211 -19.33 -7.50 8.30
CA ARG A 211 -19.87 -8.57 7.44
C ARG A 211 -21.15 -8.14 6.73
N ALA A 212 -22.05 -7.43 7.42
CA ALA A 212 -23.21 -6.82 6.79
C ALA A 212 -22.80 -5.80 5.72
N ASP A 213 -21.79 -4.96 5.99
CA ASP A 213 -21.25 -3.99 5.04
C ASP A 213 -20.74 -4.66 3.76
N VAL A 214 -19.88 -5.69 3.87
CA VAL A 214 -19.35 -6.43 2.71
C VAL A 214 -20.50 -7.06 1.91
N ARG A 215 -21.40 -7.81 2.56
CA ARG A 215 -22.54 -8.44 1.89
C ARG A 215 -23.42 -7.42 1.17
N CYS A 216 -23.74 -6.31 1.83
CA CYS A 216 -24.55 -5.25 1.22
C CYS A 216 -23.82 -4.55 0.06
N LYS A 217 -22.49 -4.45 0.08
CA LYS A 217 -21.71 -3.93 -1.06
C LYS A 217 -21.78 -4.86 -2.26
N GLU A 218 -21.69 -6.18 -2.02
CA GLU A 218 -21.84 -7.21 -3.04
C GLU A 218 -23.26 -7.20 -3.63
N GLU A 219 -24.31 -7.24 -2.80
CA GLU A 219 -25.72 -7.26 -3.25
C GLU A 219 -26.14 -6.03 -4.07
N THR A 220 -25.43 -4.91 -3.92
CA THR A 220 -25.82 -3.64 -4.54
C THR A 220 -24.83 -3.11 -5.57
N ASP A 221 -23.73 -3.83 -5.81
CA ASP A 221 -22.64 -3.46 -6.74
C ASP A 221 -21.90 -2.16 -6.36
N VAL A 222 -21.74 -1.88 -5.06
CA VAL A 222 -21.07 -0.64 -4.59
C VAL A 222 -19.69 -0.50 -5.22
N VAL A 223 -18.86 -1.55 -5.12
CA VAL A 223 -17.46 -1.52 -5.56
C VAL A 223 -17.38 -1.29 -7.06
N ALA A 224 -18.14 -2.04 -7.85
CA ALA A 224 -18.15 -1.92 -9.30
C ALA A 224 -18.61 -0.53 -9.79
N VAL A 225 -19.73 -0.02 -9.26
CA VAL A 225 -20.27 1.30 -9.64
C VAL A 225 -19.32 2.42 -9.24
N TRP A 226 -18.75 2.36 -8.04
CA TRP A 226 -17.84 3.37 -7.53
C TRP A 226 -16.51 3.37 -8.28
N ARG A 227 -15.93 2.18 -8.51
CA ARG A 227 -14.74 2.02 -9.37
C ARG A 227 -14.94 2.61 -10.75
N ALA A 228 -16.09 2.36 -11.39
CA ALA A 228 -16.38 2.88 -12.72
C ALA A 228 -16.48 4.41 -12.74
N ALA A 229 -17.11 5.01 -11.73
CA ALA A 229 -17.19 6.46 -11.60
C ALA A 229 -15.82 7.09 -11.38
N GLU A 230 -15.03 6.54 -10.46
CA GLU A 230 -13.69 7.05 -10.17
C GLU A 230 -12.73 6.88 -11.35
N THR A 231 -12.81 5.75 -12.06
CA THR A 231 -12.05 5.52 -13.30
C THR A 231 -12.30 6.61 -14.33
N ARG A 232 -13.56 7.00 -14.55
CA ARG A 232 -13.91 8.08 -15.47
C ARG A 232 -13.29 9.40 -15.01
N ILE A 233 -13.40 9.73 -13.73
CA ILE A 233 -12.87 10.97 -13.16
C ILE A 233 -11.34 11.03 -13.27
N GLN A 234 -10.65 9.93 -12.94
CA GLN A 234 -9.20 9.86 -13.06
C GLN A 234 -8.75 10.00 -14.53
N ARG A 235 -9.45 9.37 -15.48
CA ARG A 235 -9.19 9.55 -16.92
C ARG A 235 -9.34 11.02 -17.36
N THR A 236 -10.40 11.71 -16.91
CA THR A 236 -10.56 13.15 -17.19
C THR A 236 -9.37 13.96 -16.67
N LYS A 237 -8.86 13.66 -15.47
CA LYS A 237 -7.70 14.34 -14.89
C LYS A 237 -6.41 14.05 -15.68
N ILE A 238 -6.22 12.81 -16.15
CA ILE A 238 -5.09 12.45 -17.04
C ILE A 238 -5.17 13.23 -18.35
N THR A 239 -6.34 13.29 -18.98
CA THR A 239 -6.53 14.02 -20.24
C THR A 239 -6.37 15.53 -20.08
N ALA A 240 -6.66 16.08 -18.90
CA ALA A 240 -6.48 17.50 -18.62
C ALA A 240 -5.02 17.92 -18.40
N ASP A 241 -4.14 17.00 -18.01
CA ASP A 241 -2.71 17.25 -17.80
C ASP A 241 -1.84 16.10 -18.35
N PRO A 242 -1.83 15.87 -19.67
CA PRO A 242 -1.09 14.75 -20.25
C PRO A 242 0.42 14.87 -19.98
N THR A 243 0.98 16.09 -19.95
CA THR A 243 2.40 16.32 -19.70
C THR A 243 2.81 15.93 -18.28
N GLY A 244 2.05 16.34 -17.26
CA GLY A 244 2.33 15.98 -15.87
C GLY A 244 2.22 14.47 -15.62
N PHE A 245 1.21 13.82 -16.20
CA PHE A 245 1.06 12.37 -16.09
C PHE A 245 2.14 11.60 -16.86
N GLU A 246 2.56 12.03 -18.06
CA GLU A 246 3.69 11.39 -18.74
C GLU A 246 5.02 11.59 -17.99
N ALA A 247 5.22 12.74 -17.33
CA ALA A 247 6.38 12.94 -16.45
C ALA A 247 6.38 11.95 -15.26
N LEU A 248 5.26 11.79 -14.57
CA LEU A 248 5.11 10.82 -13.48
C LEU A 248 5.41 9.38 -13.95
N LYS A 249 4.89 9.01 -15.12
CA LYS A 249 5.12 7.70 -15.73
C LYS A 249 6.59 7.49 -16.08
N ALA A 250 7.23 8.48 -16.69
CA ALA A 250 8.64 8.43 -17.06
C ALA A 250 9.53 8.31 -15.81
N THR A 251 9.28 9.08 -14.75
CA THR A 251 9.99 8.96 -13.47
C THR A 251 9.83 7.57 -12.87
N ARG A 252 8.59 7.05 -12.76
CA ARG A 252 8.34 5.68 -12.28
C ARG A 252 9.13 4.65 -13.08
N GLN A 253 9.07 4.72 -14.42
CA GLN A 253 9.81 3.80 -15.29
C GLN A 253 11.33 3.90 -15.09
N ALA A 254 11.86 5.11 -14.93
CA ALA A 254 13.28 5.33 -14.68
C ALA A 254 13.74 4.73 -13.33
N HIS A 255 12.96 4.91 -12.26
CA HIS A 255 13.20 4.25 -10.96
C HIS A 255 13.29 2.72 -11.10
N LEU A 256 12.30 2.12 -11.76
CA LEU A 256 12.25 0.66 -11.94
C LEU A 256 13.38 0.14 -12.81
N ALA A 257 13.74 0.86 -13.87
CA ALA A 257 14.87 0.50 -14.72
C ALA A 257 16.19 0.58 -13.94
N ALA A 258 16.38 1.62 -13.12
CA ALA A 258 17.56 1.75 -12.28
C ALA A 258 17.66 0.63 -11.24
N ALA A 259 16.56 0.30 -10.57
CA ALA A 259 16.50 -0.79 -9.60
C ALA A 259 16.85 -2.15 -10.23
N ARG A 260 16.28 -2.45 -11.41
CA ARG A 260 16.58 -3.70 -12.14
C ARG A 260 18.05 -3.79 -12.56
N ARG A 261 18.65 -2.69 -13.03
CA ARG A 261 20.08 -2.65 -13.37
C ARG A 261 20.98 -2.91 -12.16
N ALA A 262 20.62 -2.40 -10.98
CA ALA A 262 21.38 -2.62 -9.76
C ALA A 262 21.26 -4.07 -9.25
N LEU A 263 20.09 -4.70 -9.40
CA LEU A 263 19.86 -6.10 -9.00
C LEU A 263 20.47 -7.12 -9.97
N HIS A 264 20.57 -6.76 -11.25
CA HIS A 264 21.13 -7.59 -12.30
C HIS A 264 22.19 -6.80 -13.09
N PRO A 265 23.36 -6.52 -12.49
CA PRO A 265 24.44 -5.86 -13.20
C PRO A 265 24.86 -6.72 -14.39
N ALA A 266 25.10 -6.09 -15.53
CA ALA A 266 25.73 -6.76 -16.66
C ALA A 266 27.10 -7.33 -16.22
N PRO A 267 27.49 -8.51 -16.71
CA PRO A 267 28.76 -9.15 -16.35
C PRO A 267 29.98 -8.30 -16.70
#